data_AF-A0A927MP05-F1
#
_entry.id   AF-A0A927MP05-F1
#
_cell.length_a   1.000
_cell.length_b   1.000
_cell.length_c   1.000
_cell.angle_alpha   90.00
_cell.angle_beta   90.00
_cell.angle_gamma   90.00
#
_symmetry.space_group_name_H-M   'P 1'
#
loop_
_entity.id
_entity.type
_entity.pdbx_description
1 polymer ?
#
loop_
_entity_poly.entity_id
_entity_poly.type
_entity_poly.pdbx_seq_one_letter_code
_entity_poly.pdbx_strand_id
1 'polypeptide(L)'
;MEKLNSHAIYRDDEGIEHVVEWVTQQDVDLARRISEIAADHKVDADPASVSVIELGLDTAHSATIAPVWAALLTGNAESQGYGSPSDEIRDATGRVPNLWFGDGDEHGSPRQRFHVEVYVAPEVAEQRIAAAVAVGGTVVDDSDAPSLTVIADQDGNRGILCVAQPPAKKD
;
A
#
# COMPACT_ATOMS: atom_id res chain seq x y z
N MET A 1 2.44 5.56 0.22
CA MET A 1 1.16 6.22 0.50
C MET A 1 0.87 5.92 1.95
N GLU A 2 1.44 6.70 2.87
CA GLU A 2 1.10 6.61 4.29
C GLU A 2 1.76 7.77 5.05
N LYS A 3 0.97 8.52 5.81
CA LYS A 3 1.46 9.24 6.98
C LYS A 3 0.41 9.18 8.08
N LEU A 4 0.82 8.54 9.17
CA LEU A 4 0.23 8.60 10.49
C LEU A 4 0.53 9.98 11.12
N ASN A 5 -0.42 10.91 11.10
CA ASN A 5 -0.49 11.89 12.17
C ASN A 5 -1.95 12.17 12.54
N SER A 6 -2.28 11.98 13.82
CA SER A 6 -3.52 12.49 14.43
C SER A 6 -3.53 14.03 14.53
N HIS A 7 -2.69 14.71 13.76
CA HIS A 7 -2.37 16.14 13.84
C HIS A 7 -2.24 16.81 12.46
N ALA A 8 -2.50 16.12 11.34
CA ALA A 8 -2.67 16.81 10.06
C ALA A 8 -3.98 17.59 10.13
N ILE A 9 -3.84 18.88 10.46
CA ILE A 9 -4.94 19.83 10.48
C ILE A 9 -4.95 20.52 9.12
N TYR A 10 -5.89 20.14 8.28
CA TYR A 10 -6.26 20.91 7.09
C TYR A 10 -7.23 22.02 7.51
N ARG A 11 -6.96 23.28 7.18
CA ARG A 11 -7.97 24.35 7.29
C ARG A 11 -8.53 24.68 5.92
N ASP A 12 -9.85 24.66 5.79
CA ASP A 12 -10.52 25.12 4.57
C ASP A 12 -10.56 26.65 4.46
N ASP A 13 -11.10 27.15 3.34
CA ASP A 13 -11.22 28.57 3.04
C ASP A 13 -12.15 29.32 4.03
N GLU A 14 -12.94 28.59 4.82
CA GLU A 14 -13.80 29.11 5.89
C GLU A 14 -13.11 29.08 7.26
N GLY A 15 -11.89 28.53 7.35
CA GLY A 15 -11.09 28.44 8.56
C GLY A 15 -11.42 27.25 9.47
N ILE A 16 -12.21 26.28 9.00
CA ILE A 16 -12.57 25.08 9.75
C ILE A 16 -11.41 24.09 9.71
N GLU A 17 -11.01 23.59 10.87
CA GLU A 17 -9.98 22.56 11.02
C GLU A 17 -10.55 21.16 10.82
N HIS A 18 -9.95 20.44 9.88
CA HIS A 18 -10.23 19.03 9.59
C HIS A 18 -9.01 18.21 9.97
N VAL A 19 -9.20 17.19 10.81
CA VAL A 19 -8.20 16.15 11.02
C VAL A 19 -8.34 15.16 9.87
N VAL A 20 -7.31 15.05 9.05
CA VAL A 20 -7.30 14.16 7.88
C VAL A 20 -6.18 13.14 8.02
N GLU A 21 -6.52 11.85 7.89
CA GLU A 21 -5.55 10.74 8.01
C GLU A 21 -5.06 10.27 6.62
N TRP A 22 -5.07 11.17 5.63
CA TRP A 22 -4.61 10.94 4.27
C TRP A 22 -3.63 12.01 3.82
N VAL A 23 -2.79 11.67 2.84
CA VAL A 23 -1.83 12.59 2.23
C VAL A 23 -2.59 13.76 1.60
N THR A 24 -2.28 14.97 2.07
CA THR A 24 -2.86 16.21 1.56
C THR A 24 -1.98 16.86 0.50
N GLN A 25 -2.53 17.85 -0.23
CA GLN A 25 -1.71 18.67 -1.12
C GLN A 25 -0.59 19.41 -0.36
N GLN A 26 -0.84 19.80 0.90
CA GLN A 26 0.18 20.41 1.76
C GLN A 26 1.35 19.46 2.05
N ASP A 27 1.08 18.18 2.28
CA ASP A 27 2.12 17.16 2.45
C ASP A 27 2.95 16.98 1.18
N VAL A 28 2.29 16.96 0.03
CA VAL A 28 2.95 16.87 -1.29
C VAL A 28 3.82 18.09 -1.55
N ASP A 29 3.32 19.29 -1.26
CA ASP A 29 4.05 20.54 -1.45
C ASP A 29 5.24 20.64 -0.50
N LEU A 30 5.07 20.23 0.76
CA LEU A 30 6.17 20.14 1.73
C LEU A 30 7.24 19.14 1.27
N ALA A 31 6.83 17.95 0.82
CA ALA A 31 7.76 16.94 0.31
C ALA A 31 8.54 17.47 -0.90
N ARG A 32 7.87 18.16 -1.84
CA ARG A 32 8.53 18.81 -2.98
C ARG A 32 9.54 19.84 -2.52
N ARG A 33 9.18 20.67 -1.54
CA ARG A 33 10.09 21.69 -1.00
C ARG A 33 11.32 21.09 -0.33
N ILE A 34 11.16 20.00 0.41
CA ILE A 34 12.28 19.27 1.01
C ILE A 34 13.20 18.73 -0.08
N SER A 35 12.65 18.14 -1.15
CA SER A 35 13.43 17.62 -2.27
C SER A 35 14.21 18.71 -3.01
N GLU A 36 13.60 19.88 -3.24
CA GLU A 36 14.28 21.05 -3.83
C GLU A 36 15.49 21.47 -2.98
N ILE A 37 15.29 21.62 -1.66
CA ILE A 37 16.37 22.01 -0.74
C ILE A 37 17.47 20.94 -0.72
N ALA A 38 17.12 19.66 -0.68
CA ALA A 38 18.09 18.57 -0.72
C ALA A 38 18.94 18.62 -2.00
N ALA A 39 18.31 18.86 -3.15
CA ALA A 39 18.99 19.01 -4.43
C ALA A 39 19.93 20.23 -4.46
N ASP A 40 19.52 21.37 -3.91
CA ASP A 40 20.37 22.57 -3.76
C ASP A 40 21.64 22.26 -2.93
N HIS A 41 21.52 21.35 -1.96
CA HIS A 41 22.62 20.84 -1.15
C HIS A 41 23.36 19.64 -1.77
N LYS A 42 23.05 19.25 -3.01
CA LYS A 42 23.65 18.11 -3.73
C LYS A 42 23.48 16.77 -3.01
N VAL A 43 22.35 16.60 -2.33
CA VAL A 43 21.95 15.31 -1.77
C VAL A 43 21.13 14.59 -2.82
N ASP A 44 21.60 13.41 -3.24
CA ASP A 44 20.88 12.57 -4.19
C ASP A 44 19.67 11.91 -3.51
N ALA A 45 18.54 11.89 -4.22
CA ALA A 45 17.39 11.11 -3.78
C ALA A 45 17.70 9.61 -3.92
N ASP A 46 17.25 8.82 -2.95
CA ASP A 46 17.30 7.35 -3.00
C ASP A 46 15.87 6.77 -2.94
N PRO A 47 15.14 6.71 -4.08
CA PRO A 47 13.80 6.12 -4.12
C PRO A 47 13.78 4.63 -3.74
N ALA A 48 14.91 3.92 -3.85
CA ALA A 48 15.01 2.50 -3.53
C ALA A 48 14.96 2.23 -2.02
N SER A 49 15.30 3.23 -1.21
CA SER A 49 15.19 3.18 0.25
C SER A 49 13.75 3.23 0.78
N VAL A 50 12.79 3.66 -0.06
CA VAL A 50 11.38 3.74 0.33
C VAL A 50 10.66 2.46 -0.07
N SER A 51 10.22 1.71 0.93
CA SER A 51 9.30 0.60 0.75
C SER A 51 8.41 0.40 1.95
N VAL A 52 7.15 0.05 1.71
CA VAL A 52 6.18 -0.32 2.75
C VAL A 52 5.68 -1.72 2.45
N ILE A 53 5.55 -2.53 3.50
CA ILE A 53 4.98 -3.88 3.41
C ILE A 53 3.60 -3.84 4.04
N GLU A 54 2.63 -4.36 3.32
CA GLU A 54 1.29 -4.63 3.81
C GLU A 54 0.96 -6.11 3.61
N LEU A 55 -0.03 -6.58 4.37
CA LEU A 55 -0.61 -7.90 4.23
C LEU A 55 -1.94 -7.76 3.49
N GLY A 56 -2.23 -8.70 2.60
CA GLY A 56 -3.55 -8.87 2.01
C GLY A 56 -4.17 -10.18 2.44
N LEU A 57 -5.49 -10.17 2.66
CA LEU A 57 -6.30 -11.36 2.90
C LEU A 57 -7.55 -11.35 2.03
N ASP A 58 -7.60 -12.24 1.05
CA ASP A 58 -8.80 -12.42 0.22
C ASP A 58 -9.93 -13.10 1.00
N THR A 59 -11.09 -12.45 1.04
CA THR A 59 -12.27 -12.98 1.75
C THR A 59 -13.58 -12.36 1.24
N ALA A 60 -14.66 -13.16 1.23
CA ALA A 60 -16.02 -12.66 1.00
C ALA A 60 -16.65 -12.01 2.25
N HIS A 61 -15.99 -12.12 3.42
CA HIS A 61 -16.58 -11.82 4.73
C HIS A 61 -15.66 -10.98 5.61
N SER A 62 -14.98 -9.98 5.03
CA SER A 62 -14.05 -9.08 5.72
C SER A 62 -14.63 -8.53 7.02
N ALA A 63 -15.85 -7.96 6.99
CA ALA A 63 -16.53 -7.41 8.16
C ALA A 63 -16.72 -8.43 9.30
N THR A 64 -16.87 -9.72 8.99
CA THR A 64 -17.05 -10.78 9.99
C THR A 64 -15.72 -11.14 10.67
N ILE A 65 -14.63 -11.15 9.91
CA ILE A 65 -13.32 -11.62 10.39
C ILE A 65 -12.42 -10.48 10.90
N ALA A 66 -12.69 -9.23 10.49
CA ALA A 66 -11.90 -8.05 10.84
C ALA A 66 -11.67 -7.87 12.35
N PRO A 67 -12.66 -8.09 13.25
CA PRO A 67 -12.41 -7.96 14.70
C PRO A 67 -11.34 -8.90 15.26
N VAL A 68 -11.22 -10.11 14.69
CA VAL A 68 -10.17 -11.07 15.09
C VAL A 68 -8.80 -10.54 14.68
N TRP A 69 -8.69 -10.02 13.46
CA TRP A 69 -7.45 -9.47 12.94
C TRP A 69 -7.05 -8.17 13.64
N ALA A 70 -8.00 -7.30 13.97
CA ALA A 70 -7.78 -6.11 14.78
C ALA A 70 -7.13 -6.47 16.12
N ALA A 71 -7.68 -7.44 16.84
CA ALA A 71 -7.11 -7.90 18.11
C ALA A 71 -5.72 -8.51 17.94
N LEU A 72 -5.48 -9.27 16.87
CA LEU A 72 -4.20 -9.94 16.61
C LEU A 72 -3.09 -8.95 16.20
N LEU A 73 -3.43 -7.97 15.37
CA LEU A 73 -2.51 -7.00 14.79
C LEU A 73 -2.51 -5.67 15.56
N THR A 74 -3.01 -5.65 16.80
CA THR A 74 -3.09 -4.45 17.64
C THR A 74 -3.76 -3.25 16.98
N GLY A 75 -4.58 -3.50 15.96
CA GLY A 75 -5.18 -2.48 15.11
C GLY A 75 -6.65 -2.25 15.41
N ASN A 76 -7.29 -1.47 14.54
CA ASN A 76 -8.72 -1.19 14.60
C ASN A 76 -9.42 -1.69 13.33
N ALA A 77 -10.56 -2.38 13.50
CA ALA A 77 -11.42 -2.82 12.39
C ALA A 77 -12.32 -1.70 11.85
N GLU A 78 -12.46 -0.59 12.59
CA GLU A 78 -13.22 0.59 12.18
C GLU A 78 -12.36 1.60 11.38
N SER A 79 -11.18 1.19 10.93
CA SER A 79 -10.27 2.02 10.13
C SER A 79 -10.71 2.21 8.67
N GLN A 80 -11.92 1.79 8.30
CA GLN A 80 -12.46 2.04 6.95
C GLN A 80 -12.54 3.54 6.63
N GLY A 81 -12.18 3.89 5.39
CA GLY A 81 -12.30 5.27 4.88
C GLY A 81 -11.04 6.12 5.02
N TYR A 82 -9.93 5.59 5.55
CA TYR A 82 -8.64 6.28 5.59
C TYR A 82 -7.81 6.10 4.31
N GLY A 83 -8.47 6.22 3.16
CA GLY A 83 -7.87 6.01 1.83
C GLY A 83 -7.96 4.58 1.30
N SER A 84 -8.58 3.67 2.05
CA SER A 84 -8.89 2.31 1.63
C SER A 84 -10.30 2.20 1.01
N PRO A 85 -10.45 1.64 -0.20
CA PRO A 85 -11.76 1.24 -0.73
C PRO A 85 -12.42 0.05 0.02
N SER A 86 -11.70 -0.66 0.90
CA SER A 86 -12.18 -1.88 1.58
C SER A 86 -12.13 -1.75 3.11
N ASP A 87 -12.59 -2.80 3.81
CA ASP A 87 -12.16 -3.04 5.19
C ASP A 87 -10.62 -3.09 5.25
N GLU A 88 -10.04 -2.56 6.34
CA GLU A 88 -8.62 -2.65 6.63
C GLU A 88 -8.37 -2.64 8.14
N ILE A 89 -7.27 -3.27 8.55
CA ILE A 89 -6.77 -3.23 9.93
C ILE A 89 -5.48 -2.44 9.95
N ARG A 90 -5.47 -1.33 10.71
CA ARG A 90 -4.29 -0.51 10.90
C ARG A 90 -3.87 -0.45 12.36
N ASP A 91 -2.58 -0.67 12.61
CA ASP A 91 -1.96 -0.39 13.90
C ASP A 91 -1.56 1.09 13.95
N ALA A 92 -2.15 1.84 14.88
CA ALA A 92 -1.86 3.26 15.04
C ALA A 92 -0.39 3.54 15.45
N THR A 93 0.38 2.52 15.85
CA THR A 93 1.81 2.68 16.14
C THR A 93 2.72 2.39 14.94
N GLY A 94 2.17 1.85 13.85
CA GLY A 94 2.92 1.43 12.66
C GLY A 94 3.97 0.36 12.95
N ARG A 95 3.83 -0.42 14.03
CA ARG A 95 4.80 -1.46 14.43
C ARG A 95 4.53 -2.80 13.77
N VAL A 96 3.30 -3.02 13.31
CA VAL A 96 2.93 -4.18 12.51
C VAL A 96 2.39 -3.72 11.15
N PRO A 97 2.54 -4.56 10.09
CA PRO A 97 1.96 -4.25 8.79
C PRO A 97 0.45 -4.08 8.86
N ASN A 98 -0.09 -3.17 8.05
CA ASN A 98 -1.53 -3.09 7.83
C ASN A 98 -2.02 -4.37 7.15
N LEU A 99 -3.26 -4.75 7.43
CA LEU A 99 -3.95 -5.84 6.74
C LEU A 99 -5.10 -5.28 5.93
N TRP A 100 -5.08 -5.51 4.62
CA TRP A 100 -6.15 -5.17 3.70
C TRP A 100 -6.94 -6.41 3.31
N PHE A 101 -8.24 -6.25 3.10
CA PHE A 101 -9.10 -7.34 2.63
C PHE A 101 -9.39 -7.19 1.14
N GLY A 102 -8.89 -8.15 0.35
CA GLY A 102 -9.18 -8.26 -1.07
C GLY A 102 -10.46 -9.05 -1.33
N ASP A 103 -10.98 -8.93 -2.54
CA ASP A 103 -12.13 -9.70 -2.98
C ASP A 103 -11.77 -11.20 -3.06
N GLY A 104 -12.51 -12.02 -2.33
CA GLY A 104 -12.37 -13.47 -2.34
C GLY A 104 -13.70 -14.18 -2.56
N ASP A 105 -13.66 -15.35 -3.17
CA ASP A 105 -14.84 -16.21 -3.31
C ASP A 105 -15.15 -16.92 -1.99
N GLU A 106 -16.43 -16.97 -1.61
CA GLU A 106 -16.92 -17.63 -0.40
C GLU A 106 -16.50 -19.13 -0.33
N HIS A 107 -16.47 -19.80 -1.49
CA HIS A 107 -16.25 -21.24 -1.61
C HIS A 107 -15.42 -21.65 -2.85
N GLY A 108 -14.34 -20.91 -3.13
CA GLY A 108 -13.39 -21.28 -4.19
C GLY A 108 -12.58 -22.55 -3.86
N SER A 109 -11.93 -23.12 -4.89
CA SER A 109 -10.89 -24.15 -4.69
C SER A 109 -9.82 -23.64 -3.71
N PRO A 110 -9.25 -24.51 -2.85
CA PRO A 110 -8.18 -24.10 -1.93
C PRO A 110 -7.06 -23.40 -2.71
N ARG A 111 -6.81 -22.14 -2.36
CA ARG A 111 -5.78 -21.29 -2.93
C ARG A 111 -5.13 -20.47 -1.82
N GLN A 112 -3.98 -19.89 -2.11
CA GLN A 112 -3.41 -18.86 -1.28
C GLN A 112 -4.43 -17.71 -1.13
N ARG A 113 -4.72 -17.35 0.12
CA ARG A 113 -5.57 -16.20 0.49
C ARG A 113 -4.79 -15.07 1.13
N PHE A 114 -3.67 -15.40 1.77
CA PHE A 114 -2.75 -14.42 2.32
C PHE A 114 -1.71 -14.07 1.28
N HIS A 115 -1.45 -12.79 1.09
CA HIS A 115 -0.35 -12.33 0.24
C HIS A 115 0.35 -11.14 0.87
N VAL A 116 1.57 -10.91 0.41
CA VAL A 116 2.38 -9.77 0.80
C VAL A 116 2.30 -8.73 -0.31
N GLU A 117 2.01 -7.49 0.05
CA GLU A 117 2.03 -6.35 -0.85
C GLU A 117 3.22 -5.46 -0.50
N VAL A 118 4.05 -5.16 -1.49
CA VAL A 118 5.25 -4.32 -1.32
C VAL A 118 5.08 -3.07 -2.14
N TYR A 119 4.78 -1.96 -1.47
CA TYR A 119 4.68 -0.65 -2.08
C TYR A 119 6.07 -0.04 -2.26
N VAL A 120 6.36 0.38 -3.49
CA VAL A 120 7.65 0.95 -3.86
C VAL A 120 7.47 2.23 -4.68
N ALA A 121 8.56 2.99 -4.79
CA ALA A 121 8.60 4.12 -5.71
C ALA A 121 8.48 3.65 -7.18
N PRO A 122 7.76 4.37 -8.05
CA PRO A 122 7.61 4.01 -9.46
C PRO A 122 8.95 3.77 -10.18
N GLU A 123 9.97 4.54 -9.81
CA GLU A 123 11.32 4.52 -10.40
C GLU A 123 12.05 3.18 -10.19
N VAL A 124 11.65 2.40 -9.18
CA VAL A 124 12.32 1.13 -8.83
C VAL A 124 11.48 -0.11 -9.13
N ALA A 125 10.22 0.07 -9.54
CA ALA A 125 9.28 -1.02 -9.72
C ALA A 125 9.76 -2.03 -10.77
N GLU A 126 10.06 -1.56 -11.99
CA GLU A 126 10.53 -2.41 -13.09
C GLU A 126 11.80 -3.18 -12.71
N GLN A 127 12.75 -2.52 -12.05
CA GLN A 127 13.99 -3.15 -11.59
C GLN A 127 13.72 -4.26 -10.57
N ARG A 128 12.82 -4.05 -9.61
CA ARG A 128 12.46 -5.07 -8.61
C ARG A 128 11.74 -6.26 -9.23
N ILE A 129 10.82 -6.02 -10.18
CA ILE A 129 10.15 -7.10 -10.93
C ILE A 129 11.19 -7.92 -11.70
N ALA A 130 12.06 -7.25 -12.46
CA ALA A 130 13.11 -7.91 -13.22
C ALA A 130 14.05 -8.73 -12.33
N ALA A 131 14.43 -8.21 -11.16
CA ALA A 131 15.26 -8.93 -10.21
C ALA A 131 14.58 -10.21 -9.66
N ALA A 132 13.29 -10.14 -9.32
CA ALA A 132 12.52 -11.30 -8.88
C ALA A 132 12.40 -12.37 -9.99
N VAL A 133 12.15 -11.93 -11.22
CA VAL A 133 12.08 -12.83 -12.38
C VAL A 133 13.43 -13.48 -12.68
N ALA A 134 14.53 -12.73 -12.57
CA ALA A 134 15.87 -13.24 -12.84
C ALA A 134 16.28 -14.40 -11.92
N VAL A 135 15.69 -14.51 -10.71
CA VAL A 135 15.92 -15.61 -9.77
C VAL A 135 14.83 -16.68 -9.81
N GLY A 136 13.98 -16.66 -10.85
CA GLY A 136 12.99 -17.69 -11.15
C GLY A 136 11.56 -17.38 -10.71
N GLY A 137 11.27 -16.15 -10.27
CA GLY A 137 9.90 -15.69 -10.11
C GLY A 137 9.19 -15.55 -11.46
N THR A 138 7.87 -15.67 -11.48
CA THR A 138 7.06 -15.52 -12.68
C THR A 138 6.01 -14.45 -12.46
N VAL A 139 5.91 -13.47 -13.37
CA VAL A 139 4.75 -12.56 -13.38
C VAL A 139 3.53 -13.37 -13.80
N VAL A 140 2.58 -13.53 -12.89
CA VAL A 140 1.35 -14.32 -13.11
C VAL A 140 0.14 -13.44 -13.36
N ASP A 141 0.21 -12.16 -12.99
CA ASP A 141 -0.79 -11.15 -13.32
C ASP A 141 -0.16 -9.76 -13.35
N ASP A 142 -0.34 -9.05 -14.45
CA ASP A 142 0.05 -7.66 -14.67
C ASP A 142 -1.11 -6.82 -15.24
N SER A 143 -2.35 -7.30 -15.08
CA SER A 143 -3.51 -6.64 -15.68
C SER A 143 -3.70 -5.21 -15.20
N ASP A 144 -3.22 -4.89 -14.00
CA ASP A 144 -3.31 -3.57 -13.38
C ASP A 144 -1.97 -2.82 -13.36
N ALA A 145 -0.99 -3.25 -14.16
CA ALA A 145 0.27 -2.51 -14.28
C ALA A 145 0.04 -1.05 -14.74
N PRO A 146 0.83 -0.07 -14.25
CA PRO A 146 1.96 -0.24 -13.32
C PRO A 146 1.54 -0.23 -11.83
N SER A 147 0.25 -0.08 -11.52
CA SER A 147 -0.22 0.03 -10.15
C SER A 147 0.02 -1.23 -9.33
N LEU A 148 -0.15 -2.40 -9.96
CA LEU A 148 -0.06 -3.70 -9.31
C LEU A 148 0.55 -4.74 -10.26
N THR A 149 1.48 -5.54 -9.76
CA THR A 149 2.01 -6.71 -10.48
C THR A 149 2.17 -7.88 -9.53
N VAL A 150 1.56 -9.02 -9.86
CA VAL A 150 1.60 -10.25 -9.07
C VAL A 150 2.70 -11.17 -9.58
N ILE A 151 3.60 -11.55 -8.67
CA ILE A 151 4.73 -12.44 -8.94
C ILE A 151 4.54 -13.72 -8.11
N ALA A 152 4.65 -14.88 -8.75
CA ALA A 152 4.68 -16.17 -8.09
C ALA A 152 6.12 -16.71 -7.97
N ASP A 153 6.43 -17.33 -6.84
CA ASP A 153 7.61 -18.18 -6.69
C ASP A 153 7.38 -19.58 -7.30
N GLN A 154 8.36 -20.46 -7.14
CA GLN A 154 8.35 -21.82 -7.71
C GLN A 154 7.36 -22.77 -7.02
N ASP A 155 6.96 -22.46 -5.78
CA ASP A 155 5.97 -23.21 -5.00
C ASP A 155 4.54 -22.67 -5.24
N GLY A 156 4.41 -21.60 -6.03
CA GLY A 156 3.16 -20.95 -6.35
C GLY A 156 2.72 -19.91 -5.31
N ASN A 157 3.59 -19.55 -4.35
CA ASN A 157 3.31 -18.45 -3.43
C ASN A 157 3.38 -17.12 -4.18
N ARG A 158 2.38 -16.27 -3.97
CA ARG A 158 2.21 -14.99 -4.66
C ARG A 158 2.57 -13.83 -3.74
N GLY A 159 3.36 -12.92 -4.28
CA GLY A 159 3.58 -11.58 -3.73
C GLY A 159 3.19 -10.53 -4.75
N ILE A 160 2.89 -9.34 -4.28
CA ILE A 160 2.43 -8.24 -5.11
C ILE A 160 3.40 -7.07 -4.97
N LEU A 161 3.85 -6.54 -6.10
CA LEU A 161 4.58 -5.27 -6.13
C LEU A 161 3.60 -4.15 -6.50
N CYS A 162 3.48 -3.15 -5.63
CA CYS A 162 2.51 -2.07 -5.75
C CYS A 162 3.21 -0.73 -5.99
N VAL A 163 2.61 0.11 -6.84
CA VAL A 163 3.03 1.49 -7.09
C VAL A 163 1.83 2.41 -6.87
N ALA A 164 2.02 3.49 -6.12
CA ALA A 164 0.98 4.49 -5.86
C ALA A 164 0.74 5.40 -7.09
N GLN A 165 0.35 4.79 -8.21
CA GLN A 165 -0.04 5.42 -9.47
C GLN A 165 -1.25 4.68 -10.03
N PRO A 166 -2.17 5.35 -10.75
CA PRO A 166 -3.27 4.67 -11.39
C PRO A 166 -2.77 3.67 -12.44
N PRO A 167 -3.53 2.59 -12.72
CA PRO A 167 -3.20 1.67 -13.80
C PRO A 167 -3.14 2.40 -15.14
N ALA A 168 -2.34 1.89 -16.07
CA ALA A 168 -2.26 2.45 -17.40
C ALA A 168 -3.63 2.36 -18.09
N LYS A 169 -4.03 3.40 -18.83
CA LYS A 169 -5.22 3.31 -19.68
C LYS A 169 -4.95 2.27 -20.76
N LYS A 170 -5.80 1.24 -20.83
CA LYS A 170 -5.80 0.29 -21.93
C LYS A 170 -6.59 0.91 -23.10
N ASP A 171 -5.98 0.92 -24.28
CA ASP A 171 -6.63 1.30 -25.55
C ASP A 171 -7.68 0.27 -25.98
#